data_AF-A0AA36D203-F1
#
_entry.id   AF-A0AA36D203-F1
#
_cell.length_a   1.000
_cell.length_b   1.000
_cell.length_c   1.000
_cell.angle_alpha   90.00
_cell.angle_beta   90.00
_cell.angle_gamma   90.00
#
_symmetry.space_group_name_H-M   'P 1'
#
loop_
_entity.id
_entity.type
_entity.pdbx_description
1 polymer ?
#
loop_
_entity_poly.entity_id
_entity_poly.type
_entity_poly.pdbx_seq_one_letter_code
_entity_poly.pdbx_strand_id
1 'polypeptide(L)'
;MLVFVYGTLKKNEPNHHYLMATSGSCDFIGNGRSVSKFPLIIATQFNIPMALRDRKRGKRIQGEVYKIDEEKLGYLDELEAYPDLYTRELETIEMADGSTEKAWMYLLHEWRDDIFDTSSELLDCYSSKGEHGREYVDRLKRARLLLDSKLDVFAWIKGKDLDDEALKEKTMQKALRDLSGPSADSTLTMTTLIDKENTAPVVTATKDLVSAAPLLEEPLLKENPNRFVIFPLQYHDIWAFYKKAVASFWTVEEVDLGKDMNDWEKLNDNERFFVSRVLAFFAASDGIVNENLVERFAQEVQVPEARFFYGFQIAIENIHSEMYSKMIETYIRDDKERRLLFNAIEEFPFIKKKADWALRWIADQKSTFSERVIAFAAVEGIFFSGSFAAIFWLKKRGLMPGLTHSNELISRDEGLHRDFACLMYRHINNKLSQERIHHIIADAVKIEQEFLTEALPVDMIGMNKKLMSQYIEFVADHLLAELGCDKLFHSKNPFDFMENISIEGKTNFFEKRVSEYQKPGVMSSEEDRQIEFDADF
;
A
#
# COMPACT_ATOMS: atom_id res chain seq x y z
N MET A 1 -16.05 -33.34 15.21
CA MET A 1 -14.87 -34.24 15.20
C MET A 1 -13.66 -33.50 15.76
N LEU A 2 -12.53 -34.19 16.01
CA LEU A 2 -11.30 -33.55 16.49
C LEU A 2 -10.25 -33.47 15.39
N VAL A 3 -9.51 -32.36 15.33
CA VAL A 3 -8.34 -32.16 14.46
C VAL A 3 -7.14 -31.74 15.31
N PHE A 4 -5.97 -32.28 14.99
CA PHE A 4 -4.69 -31.96 15.64
C PHE A 4 -3.84 -31.11 14.69
N VAL A 5 -3.61 -29.85 15.08
CA VAL A 5 -2.79 -28.90 14.32
C VAL A 5 -1.41 -28.75 14.96
N TYR A 6 -0.37 -28.84 14.15
CA TYR A 6 1.02 -28.84 14.63
C TYR A 6 1.91 -27.75 14.00
N GLY A 7 1.46 -27.17 12.87
CA GLY A 7 2.22 -26.18 12.10
C GLY A 7 1.65 -24.78 12.24
N THR A 8 1.47 -24.10 11.10
CA THR A 8 1.09 -22.68 11.03
C THR A 8 -0.32 -22.35 11.54
N LEU A 9 -1.17 -23.35 11.77
CA LEU A 9 -2.55 -23.17 12.25
C LEU A 9 -2.68 -23.08 13.78
N LYS A 10 -1.61 -23.37 14.54
CA LYS A 10 -1.61 -23.24 16.01
C LYS A 10 -1.76 -21.77 16.43
N LYS A 11 -2.19 -21.51 17.66
CA LYS A 11 -2.26 -20.15 18.20
C LYS A 11 -0.90 -19.46 18.12
N ASN A 12 -0.93 -18.16 17.82
CA ASN A 12 0.25 -17.30 17.63
C ASN A 12 1.14 -17.68 16.42
N GLU A 13 0.70 -18.60 15.56
CA GLU A 13 1.37 -18.92 14.31
C GLU A 13 0.66 -18.23 13.11
N PRO A 14 1.37 -18.00 11.98
CA PRO A 14 0.92 -17.08 10.93
C PRO A 14 -0.46 -17.37 10.33
N ASN A 15 -0.86 -18.64 10.23
CA ASN A 15 -2.11 -19.05 9.60
C ASN A 15 -3.24 -19.34 10.59
N HIS A 16 -3.08 -19.08 11.90
CA HIS A 16 -4.13 -19.34 12.90
C HIS A 16 -5.46 -18.65 12.57
N HIS A 17 -5.39 -17.44 12.00
CA HIS A 17 -6.57 -16.68 11.60
C HIS A 17 -7.43 -17.43 10.56
N TYR A 18 -6.85 -18.26 9.68
CA TYR A 18 -7.63 -19.07 8.74
C TYR A 18 -8.44 -20.17 9.44
N LEU A 19 -7.96 -20.69 10.57
CA LEU A 19 -8.72 -21.65 11.37
C LEU A 19 -9.95 -21.00 12.00
N MET A 20 -9.81 -19.74 12.44
CA MET A 20 -10.84 -19.00 13.17
C MET A 20 -11.83 -18.23 12.28
N ALA A 21 -11.37 -17.62 11.19
CA ALA A 21 -12.15 -16.67 10.39
C ALA A 21 -13.01 -17.32 9.28
N THR A 22 -12.87 -18.63 9.07
CA THR A 22 -13.60 -19.36 8.03
C THR A 22 -14.91 -19.94 8.55
N SER A 23 -15.84 -20.26 7.65
CA SER A 23 -17.13 -20.85 8.00
C SER A 23 -16.98 -22.21 8.72
N GLY A 24 -18.00 -22.59 9.48
CA GLY A 24 -17.99 -23.76 10.36
C GLY A 24 -17.49 -23.48 11.79
N SER A 25 -17.88 -24.36 12.71
CA SER A 25 -17.52 -24.30 14.13
C SER A 25 -16.09 -24.77 14.39
N CYS A 26 -15.39 -24.08 15.31
CA CYS A 26 -14.06 -24.44 15.74
C CYS A 26 -13.85 -24.06 17.21
N ASP A 27 -13.79 -25.08 18.08
CA ASP A 27 -13.58 -24.92 19.52
C ASP A 27 -12.23 -25.48 19.93
N PHE A 28 -11.43 -24.69 20.65
CA PHE A 28 -10.17 -25.17 21.21
C PHE A 28 -10.41 -26.14 22.37
N ILE A 29 -9.83 -27.34 22.29
CA ILE A 29 -9.96 -28.37 23.34
C ILE A 29 -8.76 -28.36 24.27
N GLY A 30 -7.54 -28.23 23.72
CA GLY A 30 -6.34 -28.19 24.56
C GLY A 30 -5.06 -28.46 23.79
N ASN A 31 -3.94 -28.35 24.48
CA ASN A 31 -2.63 -28.74 23.98
C ASN A 31 -2.47 -30.26 24.09
N GLY A 32 -1.81 -30.85 23.11
CA GLY A 32 -1.56 -32.28 23.07
C GLY A 32 -0.27 -32.63 22.35
N ARG A 33 0.11 -33.90 22.45
CA ARG A 33 1.31 -34.44 21.80
C ARG A 33 1.00 -35.78 21.15
N SER A 34 1.39 -35.96 19.90
CA SER A 34 1.20 -37.24 19.19
C SER A 34 1.82 -38.39 19.98
N VAL A 35 1.16 -39.55 20.05
CA VAL A 35 1.73 -40.76 20.65
C VAL A 35 2.78 -41.37 19.72
N SER A 36 2.42 -41.49 18.44
CA SER A 36 3.33 -41.87 17.37
C SER A 36 4.42 -40.82 17.17
N LYS A 37 5.61 -41.24 16.71
CA LYS A 37 6.66 -40.34 16.26
C LYS A 37 6.49 -40.04 14.77
N PHE A 38 6.76 -38.80 14.38
CA PHE A 38 6.76 -38.37 12.98
C PHE A 38 7.90 -37.37 12.74
N PRO A 39 8.50 -37.32 11.55
CA PRO A 39 9.40 -36.25 11.16
C PRO A 39 8.60 -34.98 10.94
N LEU A 40 8.80 -33.98 11.79
CA LEU A 40 8.36 -32.61 11.56
C LEU A 40 9.57 -31.80 11.09
N ILE A 41 9.47 -31.24 9.89
CA ILE A 41 10.56 -30.48 9.26
C ILE A 41 10.03 -29.16 8.70
N ILE A 42 10.94 -28.22 8.45
CA ILE A 42 10.68 -26.99 7.70
C ILE A 42 11.43 -27.09 6.38
N ALA A 43 10.69 -27.10 5.28
CA ALA A 43 11.21 -27.33 3.94
C ALA A 43 10.71 -26.29 2.93
N THR A 44 11.17 -26.43 1.68
CA THR A 44 10.92 -25.51 0.55
C THR A 44 11.56 -24.12 0.74
N GLN A 45 11.67 -23.36 -0.34
CA GLN A 45 12.08 -21.94 -0.30
C GLN A 45 11.11 -21.04 0.50
N PHE A 46 9.92 -21.55 0.85
CA PHE A 46 8.88 -20.82 1.58
C PHE A 46 8.81 -21.19 3.07
N ASN A 47 9.75 -22.01 3.57
CA ASN A 47 9.83 -22.43 4.97
C ASN A 47 8.51 -23.03 5.50
N ILE A 48 7.92 -23.95 4.74
CA ILE A 48 6.65 -24.60 5.07
C ILE A 48 6.93 -25.73 6.09
N PRO A 49 6.24 -25.76 7.26
CA PRO A 49 6.32 -26.89 8.16
C PRO A 49 5.52 -28.08 7.61
N MET A 50 6.10 -29.28 7.68
CA MET A 50 5.50 -30.50 7.14
C MET A 50 5.74 -31.67 8.08
N ALA A 51 4.68 -32.38 8.48
CA ALA A 51 4.82 -33.68 9.14
C ALA A 51 4.73 -34.80 8.09
N LEU A 52 5.77 -35.63 8.01
CA LEU A 52 5.87 -36.71 7.04
C LEU A 52 5.23 -37.99 7.58
N ARG A 53 4.56 -38.74 6.71
CA ARG A 53 3.93 -40.04 7.02
C ARG A 53 4.96 -41.17 7.16
N ASP A 54 5.98 -40.96 8.00
CA ASP A 54 6.98 -41.96 8.37
C ASP A 54 6.99 -42.14 9.89
N ARG A 55 6.49 -43.28 10.38
CA ARG A 55 6.44 -43.56 11.82
C ARG A 55 7.74 -44.11 12.40
N LYS A 56 8.74 -44.39 11.54
CA LYS A 56 10.02 -45.00 11.96
C LYS A 56 11.01 -43.94 12.45
N ARG A 57 10.91 -42.71 11.95
CA ARG A 57 11.79 -41.58 12.26
C ARG A 57 11.01 -40.44 12.93
N GLY A 58 11.72 -39.53 13.58
CA GLY A 58 11.14 -38.29 14.09
C GLY A 58 10.89 -38.26 15.59
N LYS A 59 10.07 -37.30 16.01
CA LYS A 59 9.76 -37.01 17.41
C LYS A 59 8.25 -37.07 17.62
N ARG A 60 7.85 -37.08 18.88
CA ARG A 60 6.44 -36.91 19.25
C ARG A 60 6.09 -35.44 19.09
N ILE A 61 5.18 -35.11 18.18
CA ILE A 61 4.89 -33.73 17.78
C ILE A 61 3.93 -33.09 18.79
N GLN A 62 4.30 -31.91 19.27
CA GLN A 62 3.48 -31.05 20.13
C GLN A 62 2.60 -30.14 19.26
N GLY A 63 1.34 -30.00 19.66
CA GLY A 63 0.37 -29.20 18.93
C GLY A 63 -0.90 -28.96 19.72
N GLU A 64 -1.96 -28.61 19.01
CA GLU A 64 -3.23 -28.18 19.56
C GLU A 64 -4.36 -29.04 18.99
N VAL A 65 -5.33 -29.40 19.83
CA VAL A 65 -6.52 -30.14 19.45
C VAL A 65 -7.70 -29.20 19.42
N TYR A 66 -8.43 -29.22 18.30
CA TYR A 66 -9.66 -28.46 18.09
C TYR A 66 -10.81 -29.40 17.77
N LYS A 67 -11.99 -29.06 18.28
CA LYS A 67 -13.25 -29.66 17.86
C LYS A 67 -13.85 -28.85 16.74
N ILE A 68 -14.12 -29.49 15.62
CA ILE A 68 -14.62 -28.88 14.39
C ILE A 68 -15.83 -29.65 13.83
N ASP A 69 -16.65 -28.99 13.02
CA ASP A 69 -17.69 -29.64 12.21
C ASP A 69 -17.18 -30.06 10.82
N GLU A 70 -18.07 -30.64 10.01
CA GLU A 70 -17.76 -31.10 8.66
C GLU A 70 -17.47 -29.95 7.69
N GLU A 71 -18.13 -28.79 7.88
CA GLU A 71 -17.90 -27.61 7.04
C GLU A 71 -16.47 -27.08 7.25
N LYS A 72 -16.06 -26.89 8.50
CA LYS A 72 -14.70 -26.48 8.86
C LYS A 72 -13.65 -27.49 8.36
N LEU A 73 -13.95 -28.78 8.45
CA LEU A 73 -13.07 -29.83 7.94
C LEU A 73 -12.87 -29.72 6.42
N GLY A 74 -13.93 -29.43 5.65
CA GLY A 74 -13.85 -29.20 4.22
C GLY A 74 -12.91 -28.04 3.86
N TYR A 75 -13.00 -26.93 4.60
CA TYR A 75 -12.08 -25.82 4.42
C TYR A 75 -10.62 -26.19 4.74
N LEU A 76 -10.38 -26.97 5.80
CA LEU A 76 -9.04 -27.45 6.13
C LEU A 76 -8.48 -28.41 5.06
N ASP A 77 -9.33 -29.25 4.47
CA ASP A 77 -8.93 -30.11 3.34
C ASP A 77 -8.45 -29.28 2.15
N GLU A 78 -9.15 -28.21 1.81
CA GLU A 78 -8.72 -27.29 0.75
C GLU A 78 -7.42 -26.58 1.11
N LEU A 79 -7.29 -26.11 2.36
CA LEU A 79 -6.11 -25.41 2.86
C LEU A 79 -4.84 -26.26 2.74
N GLU A 80 -4.94 -27.53 3.12
CA GLU A 80 -3.86 -28.52 3.11
C GLU A 80 -3.70 -29.24 1.76
N ALA A 81 -4.47 -28.83 0.74
CA ALA A 81 -4.51 -29.47 -0.58
C ALA A 81 -4.69 -31.01 -0.48
N TYR A 82 -5.62 -31.43 0.36
CA TYR A 82 -6.04 -32.82 0.50
C TYR A 82 -6.89 -33.24 -0.72
N PRO A 83 -6.73 -34.47 -1.25
CA PRO A 83 -5.74 -35.49 -0.90
C PRO A 83 -4.43 -35.42 -1.71
N ASP A 84 -4.26 -34.38 -2.55
CA ASP A 84 -3.18 -34.30 -3.53
C ASP A 84 -1.79 -34.19 -2.92
N LEU A 85 -1.64 -33.29 -1.94
CA LEU A 85 -0.38 -33.04 -1.23
C LEU A 85 -0.37 -33.76 0.12
N TYR A 86 -1.35 -33.48 0.97
CA TYR A 86 -1.50 -34.12 2.27
C TYR A 86 -2.58 -35.20 2.25
N THR A 87 -2.37 -36.24 3.06
CA THR A 87 -3.45 -37.14 3.51
C THR A 87 -3.80 -36.80 4.94
N ARG A 88 -4.99 -37.18 5.43
CA ARG A 88 -5.31 -37.09 6.86
C ARG A 88 -5.46 -38.48 7.46
N GLU A 89 -4.85 -38.70 8.62
CA GLU A 89 -4.96 -39.93 9.39
C GLU A 89 -5.49 -39.64 10.79
N LEU A 90 -6.20 -40.61 11.36
CA LEU A 90 -6.69 -40.51 12.72
C LEU A 90 -5.59 -40.95 13.68
N GLU A 91 -4.95 -40.00 14.36
CA GLU A 91 -3.87 -40.24 15.29
C GLU A 91 -4.32 -40.17 16.75
N THR A 92 -3.66 -40.95 17.60
CA THR A 92 -3.81 -40.86 19.05
C THR A 92 -2.95 -39.73 19.58
N ILE A 93 -3.57 -38.75 20.23
CA ILE A 93 -2.95 -37.58 20.85
C ILE A 93 -3.04 -37.72 22.37
N GLU A 94 -1.90 -37.66 23.05
CA GLU A 94 -1.82 -37.54 24.51
C GLU A 94 -2.07 -36.07 24.88
N MET A 95 -3.18 -35.80 25.56
CA MET A 95 -3.58 -34.47 26.03
C MET A 95 -2.76 -34.06 27.26
N ALA A 96 -2.72 -32.75 27.55
CA ALA A 96 -1.96 -32.22 28.69
C ALA A 96 -2.40 -32.75 30.06
N ASP A 97 -3.66 -33.20 30.20
CA ASP A 97 -4.21 -33.82 31.42
C ASP A 97 -3.90 -35.32 31.55
N GLY A 98 -3.14 -35.89 30.60
CA GLY A 98 -2.79 -37.30 30.55
C GLY A 98 -3.85 -38.20 29.91
N SER A 99 -4.99 -37.66 29.48
CA SER A 99 -5.96 -38.39 28.68
C SER A 99 -5.47 -38.59 27.24
N THR A 100 -6.11 -39.50 26.49
CA THR A 100 -5.80 -39.71 25.08
C THR A 100 -7.03 -39.52 24.21
N GLU A 101 -6.90 -38.71 23.17
CA GLU A 101 -7.96 -38.45 22.20
C GLU A 101 -7.55 -38.91 20.80
N LYS A 102 -8.54 -39.20 19.95
CA LYS A 102 -8.31 -39.49 18.53
C LYS A 102 -8.66 -38.27 17.69
N ALA A 103 -7.67 -37.74 16.97
CA ALA A 103 -7.83 -36.54 16.16
C ALA A 103 -7.25 -36.72 14.76
N TRP A 104 -7.87 -36.08 13.77
CA TRP A 104 -7.35 -36.03 12.41
C TRP A 104 -6.05 -35.21 12.35
N MET A 105 -5.02 -35.75 11.71
CA MET A 105 -3.73 -35.11 11.51
C MET A 105 -3.36 -35.17 10.03
N TYR A 106 -3.04 -34.04 9.43
CA TYR A 106 -2.56 -33.97 8.04
C TYR A 106 -1.10 -34.40 7.97
N LEU A 107 -0.81 -35.39 7.13
CA LEU A 107 0.51 -35.98 6.92
C LEU A 107 0.86 -35.98 5.43
N LEU A 108 2.04 -35.46 5.11
CA LEU A 108 2.61 -35.53 3.77
C LEU A 108 2.93 -36.99 3.47
N HIS A 109 2.45 -37.54 2.35
CA HIS A 109 2.51 -38.98 2.05
C HIS A 109 3.48 -39.34 0.91
N GLU A 110 3.96 -38.36 0.15
CA GLU A 110 4.92 -38.51 -0.94
C GLU A 110 5.91 -37.33 -0.90
N TRP A 111 7.22 -37.61 -1.02
CA TRP A 111 8.28 -36.60 -1.00
C TRP A 111 9.56 -37.10 -1.70
N ARG A 112 10.46 -36.18 -2.05
CA ARG A 112 11.79 -36.47 -2.63
C ARG A 112 12.75 -37.13 -1.64
N ASP A 113 13.63 -38.00 -2.12
CA ASP A 113 14.52 -38.82 -1.27
C ASP A 113 15.47 -38.00 -0.37
N ASP A 114 15.97 -36.86 -0.86
CA ASP A 114 16.89 -35.95 -0.18
C ASP A 114 16.18 -34.84 0.62
N ILE A 115 14.87 -34.98 0.91
CA ILE A 115 14.12 -33.96 1.65
C ILE A 115 14.73 -33.66 3.02
N PHE A 116 15.29 -34.67 3.68
CA PHE A 116 15.93 -34.51 5.00
C PHE A 116 17.28 -33.81 4.95
N ASP A 117 17.95 -33.82 3.79
CA ASP A 117 19.24 -33.16 3.60
C ASP A 117 19.06 -31.66 3.29
N THR A 118 17.88 -31.28 2.79
CA THR A 118 17.54 -29.91 2.38
C THR A 118 16.61 -29.19 3.35
N SER A 119 16.04 -29.89 4.34
CA SER A 119 15.14 -29.34 5.34
C SER A 119 15.84 -28.85 6.61
N SER A 120 15.07 -28.36 7.58
CA SER A 120 15.54 -28.16 8.95
C SER A 120 15.87 -29.50 9.63
N GLU A 121 16.46 -29.41 10.83
CA GLU A 121 16.47 -30.52 11.77
C GLU A 121 15.06 -30.99 12.15
N LEU A 122 14.97 -32.19 12.73
CA LEU A 122 13.73 -32.78 13.20
C LEU A 122 13.19 -32.06 14.43
N LEU A 123 12.02 -31.45 14.27
CA LEU A 123 11.33 -30.71 15.31
C LEU A 123 10.39 -31.62 16.10
N ASP A 124 10.17 -31.30 17.38
CA ASP A 124 9.04 -31.79 18.17
C ASP A 124 7.96 -30.72 18.33
N CYS A 125 8.29 -29.45 18.16
CA CYS A 125 7.34 -28.34 18.13
C CYS A 125 7.77 -27.34 17.06
N TYR A 126 6.84 -26.92 16.21
CA TYR A 126 7.08 -25.86 15.23
C TYR A 126 6.74 -24.48 15.81
N SER A 127 7.55 -23.48 15.46
CA SER A 127 7.14 -22.07 15.51
C SER A 127 7.78 -21.29 14.39
N SER A 128 7.04 -20.40 13.71
CA SER A 128 7.60 -19.57 12.64
C SER A 128 8.81 -18.75 13.11
N LYS A 129 8.79 -18.27 14.36
CA LYS A 129 9.88 -17.49 14.97
C LYS A 129 10.80 -18.34 15.86
N GLY A 130 10.87 -19.65 15.60
CA GLY A 130 11.69 -20.57 16.37
C GLY A 130 13.20 -20.41 16.14
N GLU A 131 13.99 -21.02 17.02
CA GLU A 131 15.47 -20.96 17.02
C GLU A 131 16.12 -21.54 15.74
N HIS A 132 15.36 -22.25 14.91
CA HIS A 132 15.82 -22.77 13.62
C HIS A 132 16.06 -21.68 12.56
N GLY A 133 15.65 -20.42 12.80
CA GLY A 133 15.92 -19.29 11.91
C GLY A 133 15.27 -19.38 10.52
N ARG A 134 14.19 -20.16 10.39
CA ARG A 134 13.46 -20.41 9.13
C ARG A 134 12.03 -19.89 9.26
N GLU A 135 11.86 -18.58 9.13
CA GLU A 135 10.56 -17.93 9.27
C GLU A 135 9.63 -18.26 8.10
N TYR A 136 8.37 -18.59 8.41
CA TYR A 136 7.36 -18.94 7.41
C TYR A 136 7.15 -17.79 6.43
N VAL A 137 7.21 -18.10 5.13
CA VAL A 137 6.83 -17.12 4.11
C VAL A 137 5.31 -17.10 4.02
N ASP A 138 4.73 -15.92 4.25
CA ASP A 138 3.29 -15.68 4.23
C ASP A 138 2.58 -16.37 3.05
N ARG A 139 1.38 -16.92 3.34
CA ARG A 139 0.62 -17.75 2.40
C ARG A 139 0.24 -16.99 1.14
N LEU A 140 -0.20 -15.74 1.26
CA LEU A 140 -0.57 -14.90 0.11
C LEU A 140 0.68 -14.50 -0.68
N LYS A 141 1.77 -14.13 0.01
CA LYS A 141 3.07 -13.86 -0.62
C LYS A 141 3.57 -15.06 -1.42
N ARG A 142 3.48 -16.28 -0.85
CA ARG A 142 3.82 -17.53 -1.51
C ARG A 142 2.94 -17.76 -2.75
N ALA A 143 1.63 -17.59 -2.64
CA ALA A 143 0.70 -17.78 -3.75
C ALA A 143 1.02 -16.85 -4.94
N ARG A 144 1.30 -15.56 -4.69
CA ARG A 144 1.70 -14.61 -5.76
C ARG A 144 3.01 -15.03 -6.43
N LEU A 145 4.00 -15.44 -5.63
CA LEU A 145 5.28 -15.93 -6.17
C LEU A 145 5.10 -17.15 -7.06
N LEU A 146 4.22 -18.09 -6.71
CA LEU A 146 3.97 -19.30 -7.52
C LEU A 146 3.37 -18.97 -8.88
N LEU A 147 2.52 -17.95 -8.98
CA LEU A 147 1.94 -17.51 -10.25
C LEU A 147 2.95 -16.76 -11.14
N ASP A 148 3.81 -15.94 -10.54
CA ASP A 148 4.75 -15.09 -11.28
C ASP A 148 5.98 -15.84 -11.83
N SER A 149 6.43 -16.88 -11.13
CA SER A 149 7.80 -17.42 -11.31
C SER A 149 7.89 -18.79 -12.01
N LYS A 150 6.76 -19.37 -12.45
CA LYS A 150 6.67 -20.77 -12.92
C LYS A 150 7.26 -21.79 -11.92
N LEU A 151 7.37 -21.45 -10.63
CA LEU A 151 7.87 -22.35 -9.60
C LEU A 151 6.79 -23.35 -9.18
N ASP A 152 7.11 -24.64 -9.21
CA ASP A 152 6.21 -25.72 -8.81
C ASP A 152 6.62 -26.33 -7.46
N VAL A 153 5.86 -25.97 -6.40
CA VAL A 153 6.09 -26.51 -5.04
C VAL A 153 5.67 -27.97 -4.92
N PHE A 154 4.64 -28.40 -5.65
CA PHE A 154 4.20 -29.79 -5.63
C PHE A 154 5.25 -30.69 -6.28
N ALA A 155 5.75 -30.32 -7.45
CA ALA A 155 6.84 -31.03 -8.11
C ALA A 155 8.11 -31.04 -7.26
N TRP A 156 8.48 -29.89 -6.66
CA TRP A 156 9.65 -29.82 -5.78
C TRP A 156 9.53 -30.75 -4.57
N ILE A 157 8.38 -30.75 -3.88
CA ILE A 157 8.16 -31.61 -2.71
C ILE A 157 8.23 -33.08 -3.11
N LYS A 158 7.58 -33.47 -4.20
CA LYS A 158 7.48 -34.85 -4.66
C LYS A 158 8.73 -35.35 -5.42
N GLY A 159 9.70 -34.48 -5.69
CA GLY A 159 10.88 -34.81 -6.49
C GLY A 159 10.55 -35.16 -7.94
N LYS A 160 9.49 -34.56 -8.49
CA LYS A 160 9.05 -34.75 -9.87
C LYS A 160 9.65 -33.66 -10.77
N ASP A 161 9.54 -33.86 -12.07
CA ASP A 161 9.98 -32.88 -13.06
C ASP A 161 9.25 -31.55 -12.83
N LEU A 162 9.98 -30.43 -12.85
CA LEU A 162 9.40 -29.08 -12.69
C LEU A 162 8.60 -28.67 -13.93
N ASP A 163 8.77 -29.40 -15.05
CA ASP A 163 7.97 -29.26 -16.27
C ASP A 163 6.74 -30.20 -16.30
N ASP A 164 6.40 -30.88 -15.19
CA ASP A 164 5.16 -31.65 -15.08
C ASP A 164 3.95 -30.70 -15.05
N GLU A 165 3.36 -30.47 -16.23
CA GLU A 165 2.22 -29.58 -16.42
C GLU A 165 1.01 -29.93 -15.53
N ALA A 166 0.83 -31.20 -15.12
CA ALA A 166 -0.27 -31.57 -14.23
C ALA A 166 -0.03 -31.13 -12.77
N LEU A 167 1.22 -31.20 -12.27
CA LEU A 167 1.57 -30.69 -10.94
C LEU A 167 1.62 -29.17 -10.92
N LYS A 168 2.07 -28.57 -12.01
CA LYS A 168 2.12 -27.13 -12.18
C LYS A 168 0.72 -26.52 -12.16
N GLU A 169 -0.23 -27.14 -12.85
CA GLU A 169 -1.64 -26.75 -12.79
C GLU A 169 -2.18 -26.85 -11.36
N LYS A 170 -1.86 -27.93 -10.61
CA LYS A 170 -2.27 -28.05 -9.20
C LYS A 170 -1.66 -26.96 -8.33
N THR A 171 -0.38 -26.63 -8.52
CA THR A 171 0.30 -25.53 -7.83
C THR A 171 -0.34 -24.19 -8.16
N MET A 172 -0.67 -23.92 -9.43
CA MET A 172 -1.33 -22.69 -9.87
C MET A 172 -2.75 -22.58 -9.33
N GLN A 173 -3.55 -23.64 -9.41
CA GLN A 173 -4.90 -23.68 -8.85
C GLN A 173 -4.90 -23.46 -7.33
N LYS A 174 -3.92 -24.05 -6.63
CA LYS A 174 -3.74 -23.79 -5.19
C LYS A 174 -3.36 -22.34 -4.91
N ALA A 175 -2.49 -21.75 -5.71
CA ALA A 175 -2.10 -20.35 -5.58
C ALA A 175 -3.27 -19.39 -5.86
N LEU A 176 -4.05 -19.62 -6.91
CA LEU A 176 -5.25 -18.83 -7.22
C LEU A 176 -6.27 -18.89 -6.08
N ARG A 177 -6.55 -20.08 -5.55
CA ARG A 177 -7.44 -20.26 -4.40
C ARG A 177 -6.95 -19.57 -3.14
N ASP A 178 -5.63 -19.64 -2.88
CA ASP A 178 -5.03 -18.95 -1.75
C ASP A 178 -5.22 -17.42 -1.86
N LEU A 179 -5.26 -16.85 -3.07
CA LEU A 179 -5.50 -15.42 -3.31
C LEU A 179 -6.96 -15.01 -3.30
N SER A 180 -7.87 -15.87 -3.76
CA SER A 180 -9.30 -15.55 -3.88
C SER A 180 -10.07 -15.61 -2.55
N GLY A 181 -9.49 -16.20 -1.51
CA GLY A 181 -10.12 -16.34 -0.21
C GLY A 181 -11.29 -17.36 -0.17
N PRO A 182 -11.92 -17.57 1.00
CA PRO A 182 -12.88 -18.67 1.27
C PRO A 182 -14.26 -18.58 0.61
N SER A 183 -14.46 -17.84 -0.48
CA SER A 183 -15.80 -17.66 -1.09
C SER A 183 -15.84 -17.63 -2.62
N ALA A 184 -14.78 -18.06 -3.30
CA ALA A 184 -14.81 -18.17 -4.75
C ALA A 184 -15.39 -19.53 -5.16
N ASP A 185 -16.65 -19.50 -5.59
CA ASP A 185 -17.32 -20.63 -6.23
C ASP A 185 -16.48 -21.16 -7.40
N SER A 186 -16.41 -22.48 -7.48
CA SER A 186 -15.44 -23.24 -8.28
C SER A 186 -15.78 -23.27 -9.78
N THR A 187 -15.76 -22.11 -10.45
CA THR A 187 -15.91 -22.03 -11.92
C THR A 187 -15.17 -20.82 -12.52
N LEU A 188 -13.84 -20.78 -12.37
CA LEU A 188 -12.99 -19.95 -13.23
C LEU A 188 -12.24 -20.87 -14.20
N THR A 189 -12.79 -21.05 -15.39
CA THR A 189 -12.16 -21.78 -16.50
C THR A 189 -11.07 -20.94 -17.17
N MET A 190 -9.98 -21.63 -17.54
CA MET A 190 -8.69 -21.20 -18.12
C MET A 190 -8.69 -20.27 -19.35
N THR A 191 -9.80 -19.65 -19.75
CA THR A 191 -9.97 -19.15 -21.13
C THR A 191 -9.96 -17.63 -21.34
N THR A 192 -9.48 -16.81 -20.41
CA THR A 192 -9.54 -15.33 -20.60
C THR A 192 -8.26 -14.54 -20.37
N LEU A 193 -7.07 -15.15 -20.27
CA LEU A 193 -5.82 -14.39 -20.07
C LEU A 193 -4.64 -14.78 -20.98
N ILE A 194 -4.87 -15.44 -22.11
CA ILE A 194 -3.82 -15.67 -23.12
C ILE A 194 -4.35 -15.26 -24.49
N ASP A 195 -4.31 -13.95 -24.76
CA ASP A 195 -4.07 -13.43 -26.12
C ASP A 195 -3.99 -11.91 -26.08
N LYS A 196 -2.76 -11.41 -26.04
CA LYS A 196 -2.22 -10.26 -26.80
C LYS A 196 -0.98 -9.72 -26.10
N GLU A 197 0.16 -10.36 -26.35
CA GLU A 197 1.44 -9.65 -26.42
C GLU A 197 2.46 -10.55 -27.12
N ASN A 198 2.58 -10.35 -28.43
CA ASN A 198 3.77 -10.74 -29.16
C ASN A 198 3.90 -9.81 -30.36
N THR A 199 4.87 -8.89 -30.31
CA THR A 199 5.77 -8.51 -31.42
C THR A 199 6.53 -7.21 -31.09
N ALA A 200 7.75 -7.35 -30.56
CA ALA A 200 8.90 -6.47 -30.84
C ALA A 200 10.19 -7.16 -30.34
N PRO A 201 11.36 -6.90 -30.98
CA PRO A 201 12.37 -7.93 -31.19
C PRO A 201 13.36 -8.11 -30.03
N VAL A 202 13.81 -9.35 -29.90
CA VAL A 202 14.91 -9.79 -29.03
C VAL A 202 16.20 -9.09 -29.45
N VAL A 203 16.66 -8.13 -28.64
CA VAL A 203 18.07 -7.71 -28.64
C VAL A 203 18.81 -8.66 -27.71
N THR A 204 19.72 -9.43 -28.29
CA THR A 204 20.64 -10.31 -27.60
C THR A 204 21.62 -9.51 -26.74
N ALA A 205 21.31 -9.34 -25.46
CA ALA A 205 22.26 -8.85 -24.47
C ALA A 205 23.14 -10.02 -23.99
N THR A 206 24.42 -9.93 -24.33
CA THR A 206 25.49 -10.78 -23.84
C THR A 206 25.58 -10.75 -22.31
N LYS A 207 25.85 -11.92 -21.72
CA LYS A 207 26.25 -12.08 -20.31
C LYS A 207 27.44 -11.18 -20.00
N ASP A 208 27.21 -10.10 -19.28
CA ASP A 208 28.24 -9.45 -18.46
C ASP A 208 27.79 -9.48 -17.00
N LEU A 209 28.57 -10.25 -16.22
CA LEU A 209 28.53 -10.31 -14.76
C LEU A 209 29.02 -8.95 -14.23
N VAL A 210 28.11 -8.02 -13.96
CA VAL A 210 28.41 -6.85 -13.12
C VAL A 210 28.12 -7.24 -11.67
N SER A 211 29.17 -7.35 -10.85
CA SER A 211 29.03 -7.53 -9.41
C SER A 211 28.24 -6.35 -8.83
N ALA A 212 27.09 -6.62 -8.22
CA ALA A 212 26.35 -5.59 -7.49
C ALA A 212 27.24 -5.06 -6.35
N ALA A 213 27.53 -3.77 -6.37
CA ALA A 213 28.19 -3.09 -5.27
C ALA A 213 27.34 -3.23 -3.99
N PRO A 214 27.95 -3.30 -2.79
CA PRO A 214 27.20 -3.33 -1.55
C PRO A 214 26.37 -2.05 -1.39
N LEU A 215 25.10 -2.20 -1.00
CA LEU A 215 24.19 -1.08 -0.71
C LEU A 215 24.80 -0.20 0.39
N LEU A 216 24.78 1.12 0.18
CA LEU A 216 25.24 2.09 1.17
C LEU A 216 24.27 2.13 2.36
N GLU A 217 24.77 2.44 3.56
CA GLU A 217 23.90 2.66 4.71
C GLU A 217 23.06 3.93 4.50
N GLU A 218 21.75 3.86 4.81
CA GLU A 218 20.82 4.99 4.67
C GLU A 218 20.75 5.80 5.98
N PRO A 219 21.25 7.06 6.03
CA PRO A 219 21.25 7.86 7.25
C PRO A 219 19.84 8.13 7.79
N LEU A 220 18.86 8.22 6.88
CA LEU A 220 17.46 8.46 7.20
C LEU A 220 16.82 7.29 7.98
N LEU A 221 17.33 6.07 7.80
CA LEU A 221 16.75 4.84 8.34
C LEU A 221 17.56 4.26 9.51
N LYS A 222 18.71 4.86 9.82
CA LYS A 222 19.61 4.39 10.87
C LYS A 222 19.00 4.63 12.25
N GLU A 223 18.88 3.57 13.04
CA GLU A 223 18.38 3.67 14.41
C GLU A 223 19.15 4.71 15.24
N ASN A 224 18.40 5.53 15.96
CA ASN A 224 18.95 6.58 16.81
C ASN A 224 18.31 6.54 18.21
N PRO A 225 18.60 5.50 19.01
CA PRO A 225 17.88 5.23 20.26
C PRO A 225 18.06 6.29 21.35
N ASN A 226 18.97 7.25 21.17
CA ASN A 226 19.30 8.25 22.20
C ASN A 226 18.86 9.68 21.82
N ARG A 227 18.23 9.89 20.65
CA ARG A 227 17.85 11.24 20.18
C ARG A 227 16.36 11.52 20.41
N PHE A 228 16.00 11.73 21.67
CA PHE A 228 14.64 12.13 22.07
C PHE A 228 14.44 13.65 22.13
N VAL A 229 15.53 14.42 22.18
CA VAL A 229 15.50 15.89 22.19
C VAL A 229 15.82 16.39 20.79
N ILE A 230 14.99 17.30 20.28
CA ILE A 230 15.12 17.82 18.90
C ILE A 230 16.40 18.65 18.69
N PHE A 231 16.84 19.36 19.74
CA PHE A 231 18.06 20.17 19.71
C PHE A 231 19.29 19.39 20.18
N PRO A 232 20.48 19.67 19.60
CA PRO A 232 20.71 20.56 18.46
C PRO A 232 20.20 19.96 17.13
N LEU A 233 19.75 20.82 16.21
CA LEU A 233 19.27 20.40 14.89
C LEU A 233 20.42 19.83 14.05
N GLN A 234 20.15 18.73 13.36
CA GLN A 234 21.10 18.09 12.44
C GLN A 234 20.70 18.37 10.98
N TYR A 235 19.40 18.30 10.67
CA TYR A 235 18.87 18.50 9.32
C TYR A 235 18.04 19.80 9.24
N HIS A 236 18.74 20.91 8.98
CA HIS A 236 18.14 22.25 9.00
C HIS A 236 17.17 22.48 7.83
N ASP A 237 17.45 21.87 6.68
CA ASP A 237 16.59 21.88 5.49
C ASP A 237 15.27 21.13 5.73
N ILE A 238 15.32 19.94 6.33
CA ILE A 238 14.14 19.17 6.74
C ILE A 238 13.33 19.96 7.78
N TRP A 239 14.01 20.57 8.76
CA TRP A 239 13.35 21.40 9.76
C TRP A 239 12.69 22.65 9.16
N ALA A 240 13.31 23.27 8.16
CA ALA A 240 12.72 24.41 7.46
C ALA A 240 11.42 24.02 6.75
N PHE A 241 11.35 22.84 6.13
CA PHE A 241 10.11 22.29 5.58
C PHE A 241 9.05 22.09 6.65
N TYR A 242 9.41 21.54 7.81
CA TYR A 242 8.46 21.40 8.93
C TYR A 242 7.92 22.76 9.37
N LYS A 243 8.78 23.78 9.53
CA LYS A 243 8.33 25.13 9.89
C LYS A 243 7.45 25.78 8.83
N LYS A 244 7.74 25.52 7.55
CA LYS A 244 6.89 25.94 6.44
C LYS A 244 5.51 25.28 6.51
N ALA A 245 5.43 23.99 6.83
CA ALA A 245 4.17 23.28 7.01
C ALA A 245 3.37 23.87 8.20
N VAL A 246 4.01 24.05 9.35
CA VAL A 246 3.38 24.65 10.55
C VAL A 246 2.85 26.06 10.29
N ALA A 247 3.57 26.86 9.50
CA ALA A 247 3.16 28.22 9.16
C ALA A 247 1.87 28.27 8.31
N SER A 248 1.58 27.19 7.59
CA SER A 248 0.44 27.04 6.68
C SER A 248 -0.80 26.40 7.34
N PHE A 249 -0.76 26.09 8.63
CA PHE A 249 -1.86 25.45 9.35
C PHE A 249 -3.20 26.19 9.16
N TRP A 250 -4.26 25.42 8.88
CA TRP A 250 -5.65 25.88 8.75
C TRP A 250 -6.61 24.82 9.31
N THR A 251 -7.86 25.18 9.58
CA THR A 251 -8.92 24.22 9.96
C THR A 251 -10.14 24.30 9.03
N VAL A 252 -10.96 23.24 9.03
CA VAL A 252 -12.16 23.11 8.20
C VAL A 252 -13.18 24.24 8.45
N GLU A 253 -13.19 24.83 9.64
CA GLU A 253 -14.06 25.95 10.01
C GLU A 253 -13.69 27.25 9.30
N GLU A 254 -12.46 27.38 8.81
CA GLU A 254 -12.00 28.57 8.08
C GLU A 254 -12.59 28.65 6.66
N VAL A 255 -13.14 27.54 6.15
CA VAL A 255 -13.76 27.46 4.81
C VAL A 255 -15.27 27.67 4.88
N ASP A 256 -15.74 28.78 4.31
CA ASP A 256 -17.18 29.09 4.20
C ASP A 256 -17.83 28.38 2.99
N LEU A 257 -18.67 27.38 3.28
CA LEU A 257 -19.48 26.68 2.27
C LEU A 257 -20.88 27.30 2.07
N GLY A 258 -21.21 28.39 2.77
CA GLY A 258 -22.58 28.93 2.82
C GLY A 258 -23.14 29.41 1.49
N LYS A 259 -22.27 29.80 0.55
CA LYS A 259 -22.68 30.24 -0.80
C LYS A 259 -22.69 29.11 -1.83
N ASP A 260 -22.01 28.01 -1.55
CA ASP A 260 -21.77 26.96 -2.54
C ASP A 260 -23.04 26.24 -2.96
N MET A 261 -23.98 26.03 -2.04
CA MET A 261 -25.21 25.30 -2.39
C MET A 261 -26.03 26.02 -3.46
N ASN A 262 -26.00 27.36 -3.47
CA ASN A 262 -26.68 28.13 -4.52
C ASN A 262 -26.03 27.94 -5.89
N ASP A 263 -24.71 27.75 -5.95
CA ASP A 263 -24.01 27.49 -7.20
C ASP A 263 -24.13 26.03 -7.61
N TRP A 264 -24.11 25.09 -6.65
CA TRP A 264 -24.33 23.66 -6.87
C TRP A 264 -25.67 23.37 -7.56
N GLU A 265 -26.73 24.08 -7.15
CA GLU A 265 -28.05 23.96 -7.78
C GLU A 265 -28.09 24.53 -9.21
N LYS A 266 -27.20 25.48 -9.56
CA LYS A 266 -27.07 26.04 -10.92
C LYS A 266 -26.20 25.21 -11.85
N LEU A 267 -25.33 24.33 -11.31
CA LEU A 267 -24.54 23.42 -12.12
C LEU A 267 -25.46 22.53 -12.98
N ASN A 268 -24.96 22.04 -14.10
CA ASN A 268 -25.66 20.99 -14.85
C ASN A 268 -25.39 19.60 -14.25
N ASP A 269 -26.13 18.59 -14.67
CA ASP A 269 -25.99 17.22 -14.14
C ASP A 269 -24.60 16.64 -14.36
N ASN A 270 -23.95 16.92 -15.49
CA ASN A 270 -22.60 16.46 -15.76
C ASN A 270 -21.56 17.12 -14.84
N GLU A 271 -21.73 18.41 -14.55
CA GLU A 271 -20.86 19.14 -13.62
C GLU A 271 -21.00 18.63 -12.19
N ARG A 272 -22.24 18.43 -11.72
CA ARG A 272 -22.49 17.82 -10.40
C ARG A 272 -21.95 16.39 -10.33
N PHE A 273 -22.16 15.61 -11.38
CA PHE A 273 -21.62 14.25 -11.47
C PHE A 273 -20.09 14.28 -11.38
N PHE A 274 -19.42 15.11 -12.18
CA PHE A 274 -17.97 15.26 -12.16
C PHE A 274 -17.46 15.65 -10.77
N VAL A 275 -17.97 16.74 -10.19
CA VAL A 275 -17.51 17.26 -8.90
C VAL A 275 -17.76 16.25 -7.78
N SER A 276 -18.94 15.62 -7.73
CA SER A 276 -19.25 14.63 -6.68
C SER A 276 -18.31 13.42 -6.71
N ARG A 277 -17.93 12.95 -7.92
CA ARG A 277 -17.02 11.81 -8.07
C ARG A 277 -15.56 12.18 -7.80
N VAL A 278 -15.14 13.40 -8.12
CA VAL A 278 -13.83 13.93 -7.70
C VAL A 278 -13.73 14.01 -6.18
N LEU A 279 -14.75 14.57 -5.51
CA LEU A 279 -14.78 14.65 -4.05
C LEU A 279 -14.75 13.27 -3.38
N ALA A 280 -15.50 12.31 -3.92
CA ALA A 280 -15.50 10.94 -3.42
C ALA A 280 -14.14 10.23 -3.59
N PHE A 281 -13.46 10.48 -4.71
CA PHE A 281 -12.10 10.00 -4.93
C PHE A 281 -11.13 10.58 -3.90
N PHE A 282 -11.16 11.89 -3.65
CA PHE A 282 -10.31 12.55 -2.67
C PHE A 282 -10.55 12.01 -1.25
N ALA A 283 -11.81 11.98 -0.80
CA ALA A 283 -12.16 11.49 0.54
C ALA A 283 -11.64 10.08 0.83
N ALA A 284 -11.65 9.19 -0.18
CA ALA A 284 -11.14 7.84 -0.05
C ALA A 284 -9.60 7.75 -0.17
N SER A 285 -8.97 8.64 -0.94
CA SER A 285 -7.53 8.59 -1.21
C SER A 285 -6.69 9.12 -0.05
N ASP A 286 -7.13 10.19 0.61
CA ASP A 286 -6.42 10.76 1.77
C ASP A 286 -6.31 9.73 2.91
N GLY A 287 -7.34 8.89 3.07
CA GLY A 287 -7.28 7.76 4.00
C GLY A 287 -6.15 6.78 3.69
N ILE A 288 -5.95 6.45 2.41
CA ILE A 288 -4.87 5.55 1.96
C ILE A 288 -3.49 6.20 2.16
N VAL A 289 -3.37 7.50 1.85
CA VAL A 289 -2.14 8.28 2.06
C VAL A 289 -1.76 8.27 3.55
N ASN A 290 -2.74 8.48 4.42
CA ASN A 290 -2.54 8.52 5.87
C ASN A 290 -2.05 7.17 6.43
N GLU A 291 -2.66 6.05 6.01
CA GLU A 291 -2.20 4.71 6.38
C GLU A 291 -0.73 4.48 6.00
N ASN A 292 -0.32 4.92 4.80
CA ASN A 292 1.08 4.82 4.39
C ASN A 292 2.03 5.65 5.28
N LEU A 293 1.63 6.88 5.61
CA LEU A 293 2.43 7.76 6.46
C LEU A 293 2.60 7.19 7.87
N VAL A 294 1.51 6.70 8.46
CA VAL A 294 1.48 6.18 9.83
C VAL A 294 2.17 4.82 9.94
N GLU A 295 1.85 3.87 9.07
CA GLU A 295 2.35 2.50 9.16
C GLU A 295 3.77 2.36 8.61
N ARG A 296 4.18 3.22 7.67
CA ARG A 296 5.49 3.11 7.00
C ARG A 296 6.40 4.30 7.25
N PHE A 297 6.16 5.43 6.60
CA PHE A 297 7.19 6.49 6.53
C PHE A 297 7.58 7.04 7.90
N ALA A 298 6.61 7.28 8.79
CA ALA A 298 6.87 7.76 10.15
C ALA A 298 7.60 6.72 11.03
N GLN A 299 7.39 5.42 10.77
CA GLN A 299 8.04 4.32 11.49
C GLN A 299 9.45 4.06 10.99
N GLU A 300 9.63 3.99 9.66
CA GLU A 300 10.88 3.64 9.00
C GLU A 300 11.92 4.76 9.14
N VAL A 301 11.53 6.02 8.96
CA VAL A 301 12.44 7.16 9.08
C VAL A 301 12.77 7.41 10.54
N GLN A 302 14.06 7.41 10.88
CA GLN A 302 14.57 7.57 12.24
C GLN A 302 14.97 9.00 12.58
N VAL A 303 15.01 9.89 11.59
CA VAL A 303 15.38 11.31 11.77
C VAL A 303 14.22 12.09 12.41
N PRO A 304 14.40 12.65 13.63
CA PRO A 304 13.36 13.41 14.32
C PRO A 304 12.80 14.58 13.52
N GLU A 305 13.62 15.36 12.82
CA GLU A 305 13.16 16.49 12.01
C GLU A 305 12.15 16.04 10.94
N ALA A 306 12.37 14.88 10.32
CA ALA A 306 11.47 14.32 9.31
C ALA A 306 10.21 13.74 9.96
N ARG A 307 10.31 13.09 11.12
CA ARG A 307 9.13 12.64 11.89
C ARG A 307 8.23 13.80 12.33
N PHE A 308 8.80 14.97 12.64
CA PHE A 308 8.01 16.17 12.94
C PHE A 308 7.24 16.66 11.72
N PHE A 309 7.85 16.63 10.54
CA PHE A 309 7.15 16.91 9.29
C PHE A 309 6.01 15.90 9.06
N TYR A 310 6.29 14.60 9.09
CA TYR A 310 5.26 13.58 8.86
C TYR A 310 4.14 13.61 9.89
N GLY A 311 4.44 13.88 11.16
CA GLY A 311 3.40 14.04 12.19
C GLY A 311 2.48 15.22 11.91
N PHE A 312 3.01 16.30 11.32
CA PHE A 312 2.20 17.44 10.90
C PHE A 312 1.44 17.16 9.60
N GLN A 313 2.07 16.49 8.63
CA GLN A 313 1.43 16.03 7.41
C GLN A 313 0.21 15.16 7.75
N ILE A 314 0.36 14.13 8.59
CA ILE A 314 -0.75 13.27 9.06
C ILE A 314 -1.91 14.10 9.64
N ALA A 315 -1.60 15.14 10.43
CA ALA A 315 -2.64 16.02 10.98
C ALA A 315 -3.36 16.81 9.89
N ILE A 316 -2.64 17.27 8.86
CA ILE A 316 -3.20 17.98 7.71
C ILE A 316 -4.02 17.04 6.81
N GLU A 317 -3.58 15.80 6.56
CA GLU A 317 -4.36 14.78 5.83
C GLU A 317 -5.70 14.50 6.52
N ASN A 318 -5.74 14.48 7.85
CA ASN A 318 -7.00 14.35 8.59
C ASN A 318 -7.94 15.54 8.36
N ILE A 319 -7.39 16.76 8.31
CA ILE A 319 -8.15 17.99 8.01
C ILE A 319 -8.66 17.97 6.57
N HIS A 320 -7.87 17.48 5.61
CA HIS A 320 -8.29 17.31 4.21
C HIS A 320 -9.46 16.32 4.12
N SER A 321 -9.33 15.14 4.73
CA SER A 321 -10.37 14.12 4.76
C SER A 321 -11.68 14.63 5.39
N GLU A 322 -11.59 15.41 6.47
CA GLU A 322 -12.75 16.08 7.09
C GLU A 322 -13.37 17.12 6.13
N MET A 323 -12.55 17.95 5.48
CA MET A 323 -13.00 18.97 4.53
C MET A 323 -13.75 18.34 3.34
N TYR A 324 -13.20 17.27 2.75
CA TYR A 324 -13.87 16.54 1.66
C TYR A 324 -15.19 15.92 2.11
N SER A 325 -15.22 15.31 3.30
CA SER A 325 -16.43 14.72 3.88
C SER A 325 -17.51 15.78 4.11
N LYS A 326 -17.14 16.94 4.64
CA LYS A 326 -18.05 18.07 4.87
C LYS A 326 -18.60 18.64 3.56
N MET A 327 -17.79 18.71 2.50
CA MET A 327 -18.26 19.11 1.17
C MET A 327 -19.27 18.11 0.59
N ILE A 328 -18.99 16.80 0.70
CA ILE A 328 -19.94 15.76 0.29
C ILE A 328 -21.25 15.87 1.07
N GLU A 329 -21.20 16.02 2.40
CA GLU A 329 -22.39 16.21 3.23
C GLU A 329 -23.20 17.47 2.86
N THR A 330 -22.50 18.54 2.49
CA THR A 330 -23.13 19.83 2.14
C THR A 330 -23.83 19.76 0.78
N TYR A 331 -23.18 19.16 -0.23
CA TYR A 331 -23.67 19.18 -1.62
C TYR A 331 -24.63 18.02 -1.92
N ILE A 332 -24.45 16.87 -1.28
CA ILE A 332 -25.19 15.63 -1.58
C ILE A 332 -26.30 15.42 -0.54
N ARG A 333 -27.51 15.86 -0.90
CA ARG A 333 -28.70 15.77 -0.03
C ARG A 333 -29.26 14.35 0.10
N ASP A 334 -29.05 13.48 -0.87
CA ASP A 334 -29.55 12.09 -0.81
C ASP A 334 -28.59 11.19 -0.02
N ASP A 335 -29.07 10.66 1.10
CA ASP A 335 -28.34 9.72 1.96
C ASP A 335 -27.90 8.43 1.25
N LYS A 336 -28.61 8.02 0.19
CA LYS A 336 -28.20 6.85 -0.61
C LYS A 336 -27.01 7.19 -1.49
N GLU A 337 -27.09 8.31 -2.21
CA GLU A 337 -25.96 8.79 -3.02
C GLU A 337 -24.74 9.08 -2.15
N ARG A 338 -24.93 9.70 -0.98
CA ARG A 338 -23.82 9.96 -0.04
C ARG A 338 -23.12 8.67 0.40
N ARG A 339 -23.87 7.62 0.74
CA ARG A 339 -23.30 6.30 1.08
C ARG A 339 -22.55 5.65 -0.08
N LEU A 340 -23.07 5.78 -1.30
CA LEU A 340 -22.39 5.30 -2.51
C LEU A 340 -21.04 6.01 -2.68
N LEU A 341 -21.00 7.34 -2.47
CA LEU A 341 -19.79 8.14 -2.61
C LEU A 341 -18.75 7.84 -1.52
N PHE A 342 -19.16 7.58 -0.28
CA PHE A 342 -18.22 7.18 0.77
C PHE A 342 -17.64 5.77 0.56
N ASN A 343 -18.34 4.90 -0.18
CA ASN A 343 -17.84 3.57 -0.56
C ASN A 343 -17.19 3.56 -1.95
N ALA A 344 -16.69 4.71 -2.42
CA ALA A 344 -16.26 4.91 -3.79
C ALA A 344 -15.20 3.92 -4.32
N ILE A 345 -14.30 3.42 -3.46
CA ILE A 345 -13.29 2.43 -3.88
C ILE A 345 -13.93 1.11 -4.32
N GLU A 346 -14.97 0.64 -3.63
CA GLU A 346 -15.66 -0.61 -3.97
C GLU A 346 -16.65 -0.42 -5.13
N GLU A 347 -17.26 0.76 -5.21
CA GLU A 347 -18.35 1.03 -6.14
C GLU A 347 -17.88 1.55 -7.51
N PHE A 348 -16.71 2.20 -7.59
CA PHE A 348 -16.20 2.81 -8.82
C PHE A 348 -14.86 2.18 -9.25
N PRO A 349 -14.84 1.34 -10.30
CA PRO A 349 -13.63 0.63 -10.74
C PRO A 349 -12.44 1.54 -11.08
N PHE A 350 -12.71 2.76 -11.54
CA PHE A 350 -11.65 3.72 -11.89
C PHE A 350 -11.00 4.37 -10.66
N ILE A 351 -11.74 4.49 -9.55
CA ILE A 351 -11.18 4.89 -8.24
C ILE A 351 -10.38 3.73 -7.67
N LYS A 352 -10.92 2.51 -7.77
CA LYS A 352 -10.23 1.29 -7.35
C LYS A 352 -8.86 1.13 -8.01
N LYS A 353 -8.74 1.37 -9.32
CA LYS A 353 -7.46 1.25 -10.04
C LYS A 353 -6.37 2.17 -9.48
N LYS A 354 -6.71 3.43 -9.16
CA LYS A 354 -5.78 4.38 -8.53
C LYS A 354 -5.42 3.94 -7.11
N ALA A 355 -6.44 3.55 -6.33
CA ALA A 355 -6.26 3.04 -4.98
C ALA A 355 -5.35 1.81 -4.95
N ASP A 356 -5.58 0.83 -5.82
CA ASP A 356 -4.78 -0.39 -5.97
C ASP A 356 -3.32 -0.08 -6.33
N TRP A 357 -3.10 0.92 -7.21
CA TRP A 357 -1.74 1.36 -7.54
C TRP A 357 -1.04 1.94 -6.31
N ALA A 358 -1.70 2.81 -5.54
CA ALA A 358 -1.12 3.39 -4.33
C ALA A 358 -0.87 2.31 -3.27
N LEU A 359 -1.88 1.49 -2.97
CA LEU A 359 -1.83 0.39 -2.00
C LEU A 359 -0.74 -0.63 -2.34
N ARG A 360 -0.43 -0.86 -3.62
CA ARG A 360 0.72 -1.69 -4.02
C ARG A 360 2.02 -1.19 -3.40
N TRP A 361 2.29 0.12 -3.43
CA TRP A 361 3.53 0.69 -2.91
C TRP A 361 3.57 0.73 -1.38
N ILE A 362 2.40 0.79 -0.75
CA ILE A 362 2.25 0.68 0.71
C ILE A 362 2.51 -0.77 1.14
N ALA A 363 1.81 -1.74 0.55
CA ALA A 363 1.85 -3.14 0.97
C ALA A 363 3.10 -3.90 0.50
N ASP A 364 3.80 -3.42 -0.54
CA ASP A 364 4.96 -4.10 -1.09
C ASP A 364 6.18 -4.02 -0.15
N GLN A 365 6.62 -5.19 0.32
CA GLN A 365 7.81 -5.36 1.15
C GLN A 365 9.08 -5.62 0.32
N LYS A 366 8.97 -5.75 -1.02
CA LYS A 366 10.14 -5.85 -1.92
C LYS A 366 10.63 -4.48 -2.38
N SER A 367 9.73 -3.52 -2.60
CA SER A 367 10.09 -2.16 -2.98
C SER A 367 11.04 -1.55 -1.97
N THR A 368 12.10 -0.93 -2.47
CA THR A 368 13.05 -0.18 -1.64
C THR A 368 12.38 1.06 -1.04
N PHE A 369 12.97 1.61 0.03
CA PHE A 369 12.55 2.90 0.57
C PHE A 369 12.56 3.99 -0.52
N SER A 370 13.60 3.99 -1.37
CA SER A 370 13.74 4.88 -2.52
C SER A 370 12.57 4.77 -3.51
N GLU A 371 12.15 3.55 -3.87
CA GLU A 371 10.99 3.33 -4.74
C GLU A 371 9.70 3.84 -4.11
N ARG A 372 9.49 3.57 -2.82
CA ARG A 372 8.30 4.04 -2.11
C ARG A 372 8.26 5.57 -2.03
N VAL A 373 9.38 6.25 -1.79
CA VAL A 373 9.43 7.72 -1.77
C VAL A 373 9.08 8.31 -3.14
N ILE A 374 9.55 7.71 -4.24
CA ILE A 374 9.21 8.16 -5.60
C ILE A 374 7.74 7.90 -5.91
N ALA A 375 7.22 6.73 -5.56
CA ALA A 375 5.82 6.41 -5.74
C ALA A 375 4.92 7.35 -4.92
N PHE A 376 5.31 7.66 -3.69
CA PHE A 376 4.61 8.60 -2.82
C PHE A 376 4.59 10.01 -3.41
N ALA A 377 5.73 10.51 -3.90
CA ALA A 377 5.79 11.79 -4.60
C ALA A 377 4.88 11.82 -5.85
N ALA A 378 4.65 10.68 -6.51
CA ALA A 378 3.72 10.57 -7.63
C ALA A 378 2.24 10.57 -7.17
N VAL A 379 1.91 9.99 -6.01
CA VAL A 379 0.56 10.08 -5.43
C VAL A 379 0.23 11.55 -5.13
N GLU A 380 1.04 12.19 -4.30
CA GLU A 380 0.86 13.58 -3.86
C GLU A 380 0.93 14.57 -5.04
N GLY A 381 1.82 14.31 -6.02
CA GLY A 381 2.15 15.25 -7.09
C GLY A 381 1.40 15.05 -8.41
N ILE A 382 0.98 13.82 -8.75
CA ILE A 382 0.40 13.49 -10.07
C ILE A 382 -1.06 13.07 -9.95
N PHE A 383 -1.40 12.14 -9.05
CA PHE A 383 -2.76 11.54 -8.97
C PHE A 383 -3.87 12.50 -8.59
N PHE A 384 -3.52 13.65 -8.03
CA PHE A 384 -4.45 14.72 -7.68
C PHE A 384 -4.37 15.93 -8.62
N SER A 385 -3.31 16.01 -9.43
CA SER A 385 -2.96 17.22 -10.19
C SER A 385 -4.06 17.66 -11.15
N GLY A 386 -4.65 16.72 -11.90
CA GLY A 386 -5.68 17.05 -12.87
C GLY A 386 -7.03 17.37 -12.22
N SER A 387 -7.36 16.72 -11.10
CA SER A 387 -8.54 17.07 -10.28
C SER A 387 -8.43 18.48 -9.70
N PHE A 388 -7.26 18.88 -9.19
CA PHE A 388 -7.02 20.25 -8.74
C PHE A 388 -7.17 21.26 -9.89
N ALA A 389 -6.59 20.98 -11.05
CA ALA A 389 -6.76 21.83 -12.23
C ALA A 389 -8.24 21.93 -12.68
N ALA A 390 -9.00 20.84 -12.56
CA ALA A 390 -10.43 20.82 -12.87
C ALA A 390 -11.26 21.66 -11.89
N ILE A 391 -10.92 21.70 -10.60
CA ILE A 391 -11.59 22.57 -9.64
C ILE A 391 -11.17 24.03 -9.85
N PHE A 392 -9.90 24.31 -10.16
CA PHE A 392 -9.47 25.66 -10.53
C PHE A 392 -10.13 26.20 -11.80
N TRP A 393 -10.54 25.31 -12.71
CA TRP A 393 -11.38 25.69 -13.83
C TRP A 393 -12.76 26.22 -13.38
N LEU A 394 -13.36 25.64 -12.33
CA LEU A 394 -14.59 26.18 -11.72
C LEU A 394 -14.33 27.55 -11.07
N LYS A 395 -13.17 27.76 -10.44
CA LYS A 395 -12.75 29.08 -9.94
C LYS A 395 -12.69 30.10 -11.07
N LYS A 396 -12.09 29.76 -12.21
CA LYS A 396 -12.03 30.65 -13.40
C LYS A 396 -13.42 31.03 -13.90
N ARG A 397 -14.41 30.17 -13.69
CA ARG A 397 -15.83 30.41 -14.03
C ARG A 397 -16.62 31.13 -12.93
N GLY A 398 -16.00 31.40 -11.77
CA GLY A 398 -16.62 32.09 -10.65
C GLY A 398 -17.68 31.26 -9.93
N LEU A 399 -17.49 29.94 -9.83
CA LEU A 399 -18.43 28.99 -9.23
C LEU A 399 -17.83 28.34 -7.98
N MET A 400 -18.69 27.98 -7.02
CA MET A 400 -18.35 27.17 -5.85
C MET A 400 -17.17 27.77 -5.04
N PRO A 401 -17.33 28.97 -4.46
CA PRO A 401 -16.25 29.68 -3.79
C PRO A 401 -15.64 28.91 -2.60
N GLY A 402 -16.45 28.16 -1.84
CA GLY A 402 -15.98 27.31 -0.74
C GLY A 402 -15.13 26.14 -1.22
N LEU A 403 -15.62 25.37 -2.21
CA LEU A 403 -14.88 24.29 -2.87
C LEU A 403 -13.56 24.78 -3.47
N THR A 404 -13.58 25.93 -4.14
CA THR A 404 -12.37 26.45 -4.81
C THR A 404 -11.36 27.01 -3.82
N HIS A 405 -11.82 27.60 -2.71
CA HIS A 405 -10.95 28.03 -1.62
C HIS A 405 -10.32 26.86 -0.87
N SER A 406 -11.08 25.81 -0.52
CA SER A 406 -10.50 24.61 0.10
C SER A 406 -9.50 23.94 -0.84
N ASN A 407 -9.78 23.89 -2.14
CA ASN A 407 -8.86 23.36 -3.14
C ASN A 407 -7.54 24.15 -3.23
N GLU A 408 -7.53 25.46 -2.98
CA GLU A 408 -6.28 26.25 -2.88
C GLU A 408 -5.43 25.84 -1.69
N LEU A 409 -6.07 25.66 -0.53
CA LEU A 409 -5.37 25.25 0.69
C LEU A 409 -4.81 23.85 0.55
N ILE A 410 -5.62 22.90 0.08
CA ILE A 410 -5.25 21.49 -0.07
C ILE A 410 -4.16 21.34 -1.14
N SER A 411 -4.34 21.91 -2.35
CA SER A 411 -3.33 21.79 -3.41
C SER A 411 -1.98 22.44 -3.06
N ARG A 412 -1.98 23.47 -2.20
CA ARG A 412 -0.76 24.05 -1.62
C ARG A 412 -0.06 23.07 -0.68
N ASP A 413 -0.83 22.40 0.18
CA ASP A 413 -0.32 21.43 1.14
C ASP A 413 0.27 20.21 0.41
N GLU A 414 -0.46 19.64 -0.56
CA GLU A 414 0.01 18.54 -1.42
C GLU A 414 1.29 18.90 -2.17
N GLY A 415 1.39 20.14 -2.68
CA GLY A 415 2.62 20.64 -3.30
C GLY A 415 3.80 20.62 -2.32
N LEU A 416 3.58 21.00 -1.06
CA LEU A 416 4.60 20.97 -0.02
C LEU A 416 4.98 19.53 0.37
N HIS A 417 4.03 18.62 0.44
CA HIS A 417 4.25 17.20 0.73
C HIS A 417 5.06 16.52 -0.38
N ARG A 418 4.71 16.77 -1.65
CA ARG A 418 5.48 16.33 -2.81
C ARG A 418 6.90 16.88 -2.80
N ASP A 419 7.08 18.17 -2.49
CA ASP A 419 8.41 18.79 -2.40
C ASP A 419 9.24 18.17 -1.26
N PHE A 420 8.58 17.82 -0.15
CA PHE A 420 9.21 17.13 0.97
C PHE A 420 9.63 15.71 0.59
N ALA A 421 8.82 14.95 -0.15
CA ALA A 421 9.21 13.65 -0.68
C ALA A 421 10.45 13.77 -1.59
N CYS A 422 10.54 14.82 -2.41
CA CYS A 422 11.73 15.11 -3.22
C CYS A 422 12.95 15.49 -2.34
N LEU A 423 12.76 16.20 -1.23
CA LEU A 423 13.81 16.48 -0.25
C LEU A 423 14.32 15.19 0.42
N MET A 424 13.41 14.32 0.87
CA MET A 424 13.75 13.03 1.44
C MET A 424 14.51 12.18 0.42
N TYR A 425 14.04 12.16 -0.83
CA TYR A 425 14.74 11.47 -1.90
C TYR A 425 16.15 12.01 -2.10
N ARG A 426 16.40 13.33 -1.97
CA ARG A 426 17.75 13.92 -2.05
C ARG A 426 18.70 13.42 -0.96
N HIS A 427 18.19 13.12 0.24
CA HIS A 427 18.98 12.59 1.37
C HIS A 427 19.23 11.07 1.33
N ILE A 428 18.56 10.33 0.43
CA ILE A 428 18.81 8.90 0.22
C ILE A 428 20.16 8.66 -0.46
N ASN A 429 20.94 7.69 -0.01
CA ASN A 429 22.21 7.33 -0.63
C ASN A 429 22.04 6.40 -1.84
N ASN A 430 21.23 5.35 -1.72
CA ASN A 430 20.98 4.40 -2.79
C ASN A 430 19.88 4.92 -3.73
N LYS A 431 20.27 5.82 -4.63
CA LYS A 431 19.39 6.35 -5.68
C LYS A 431 18.95 5.25 -6.64
N LEU A 432 17.77 5.44 -7.21
CA LEU A 432 17.25 4.60 -8.28
C LEU A 432 17.88 5.01 -9.61
N SER A 433 17.89 4.09 -10.57
CA SER A 433 18.15 4.46 -11.96
C SER A 433 17.05 5.41 -12.45
N GLN A 434 17.44 6.34 -13.31
CA GLN A 434 16.51 7.27 -13.95
C GLN A 434 15.41 6.52 -14.71
N GLU A 435 15.75 5.40 -15.37
CA GLU A 435 14.80 4.50 -16.03
C GLU A 435 13.71 3.99 -15.07
N ARG A 436 14.08 3.63 -13.84
CA ARG A 436 13.13 3.14 -12.84
C ARG A 436 12.20 4.27 -12.37
N ILE A 437 12.73 5.47 -12.16
CA ILE A 437 11.95 6.65 -11.79
C ILE A 437 10.98 6.99 -12.92
N HIS A 438 11.47 7.06 -14.16
CA HIS A 438 10.66 7.30 -15.35
C HIS A 438 9.52 6.29 -15.47
N HIS A 439 9.77 5.00 -15.21
CA HIS A 439 8.72 3.97 -15.24
C HIS A 439 7.63 4.23 -14.21
N ILE A 440 7.99 4.53 -12.95
CA ILE A 440 7.00 4.77 -11.89
C ILE A 440 6.15 6.01 -12.23
N ILE A 441 6.80 7.08 -12.70
CA ILE A 441 6.15 8.33 -13.07
C ILE A 441 5.26 8.16 -14.30
N ALA A 442 5.72 7.45 -15.33
CA ALA A 442 4.95 7.20 -16.54
C ALA A 442 3.69 6.35 -16.26
N ASP A 443 3.80 5.35 -15.38
CA ASP A 443 2.64 4.57 -14.93
C ASP A 443 1.62 5.46 -14.23
N ALA A 444 2.07 6.34 -13.34
CA ALA A 444 1.19 7.27 -12.65
C ALA A 444 0.49 8.24 -13.62
N VAL A 445 1.22 8.81 -14.58
CA VAL A 445 0.68 9.69 -15.64
C VAL A 445 -0.38 8.97 -16.46
N LYS A 446 -0.12 7.73 -16.88
CA LYS A 446 -1.07 6.95 -17.68
C LYS A 446 -2.39 6.75 -16.95
N ILE A 447 -2.32 6.38 -15.67
CA ILE A 447 -3.52 6.18 -14.84
C ILE A 447 -4.27 7.50 -14.65
N GLU A 448 -3.56 8.60 -14.40
CA GLU A 448 -4.17 9.92 -14.23
C GLU A 448 -4.87 10.41 -15.50
N GLN A 449 -4.24 10.21 -16.66
CA GLN A 449 -4.82 10.55 -17.96
C GLN A 449 -6.09 9.74 -18.25
N GLU A 450 -6.05 8.43 -18.03
CA GLU A 450 -7.22 7.56 -18.19
C GLU A 450 -8.37 8.00 -17.27
N PHE A 451 -8.06 8.36 -16.02
CA PHE A 451 -9.04 8.84 -15.04
C PHE A 451 -9.77 10.09 -15.55
N LEU A 452 -9.06 11.10 -16.09
CA LEU A 452 -9.66 12.39 -16.48
C LEU A 452 -10.10 12.50 -17.95
N THR A 453 -9.78 11.50 -18.77
CA THR A 453 -10.14 11.51 -20.20
C THR A 453 -11.15 10.43 -20.59
N GLU A 454 -11.19 9.33 -19.84
CA GLU A 454 -12.06 8.18 -20.12
C GLU A 454 -13.07 7.94 -18.99
N ALA A 455 -12.60 7.74 -17.76
CA ALA A 455 -13.46 7.30 -16.65
C ALA A 455 -14.31 8.42 -16.03
N LEU A 456 -13.68 9.56 -15.77
CA LEU A 456 -14.32 10.81 -15.33
C LEU A 456 -13.91 11.96 -16.26
N PRO A 457 -14.46 11.99 -17.49
CA PRO A 457 -14.09 12.96 -18.51
C PRO A 457 -14.20 14.43 -18.10
N VAL A 458 -13.12 15.20 -18.23
CA VAL A 458 -13.13 16.65 -17.94
C VAL A 458 -13.94 17.50 -18.93
N ASP A 459 -14.36 16.92 -20.07
CA ASP A 459 -15.30 17.60 -20.98
C ASP A 459 -16.69 17.76 -20.37
N MET A 460 -17.05 16.98 -19.33
CA MET A 460 -18.26 17.16 -18.53
C MET A 460 -18.36 18.55 -17.89
N ILE A 461 -17.22 19.17 -17.56
CA ILE A 461 -17.14 20.53 -17.01
C ILE A 461 -16.68 21.57 -18.04
N GLY A 462 -16.62 21.18 -19.32
CA GLY A 462 -16.24 22.06 -20.44
C GLY A 462 -14.73 22.23 -20.66
N MET A 463 -13.88 21.36 -20.10
CA MET A 463 -12.44 21.37 -20.37
C MET A 463 -12.06 20.45 -21.54
N ASN A 464 -10.90 20.69 -22.14
CA ASN A 464 -10.39 19.87 -23.23
C ASN A 464 -9.52 18.71 -22.70
N LYS A 465 -9.90 17.48 -23.03
CA LYS A 465 -9.16 16.26 -22.64
C LYS A 465 -7.68 16.27 -23.04
N LYS A 466 -7.35 16.71 -24.25
CA LYS A 466 -5.96 16.76 -24.73
C LYS A 466 -5.13 17.76 -23.95
N LEU A 467 -5.71 18.91 -23.61
CA LEU A 467 -5.05 19.89 -22.76
C LEU A 467 -4.88 19.35 -21.33
N MET A 468 -5.85 18.60 -20.81
CA MET A 468 -5.70 17.95 -19.51
C MET A 468 -4.55 16.92 -19.52
N SER A 469 -4.49 16.05 -20.55
CA SER A 469 -3.36 15.11 -20.71
C SER A 469 -2.01 15.82 -20.76
N GLN A 470 -1.91 16.91 -21.55
CA GLN A 470 -0.70 17.72 -21.65
C GLN A 470 -0.33 18.39 -20.31
N TYR A 471 -1.32 18.81 -19.52
CA TYR A 471 -1.07 19.38 -18.20
C TYR A 471 -0.52 18.34 -17.22
N ILE A 472 -1.09 17.13 -17.19
CA ILE A 472 -0.59 16.03 -16.35
C ILE A 472 0.87 15.69 -16.71
N GLU A 473 1.20 15.65 -18.00
CA GLU A 473 2.57 15.45 -18.48
C GLU A 473 3.52 16.59 -18.06
N PHE A 474 3.05 17.84 -18.13
CA PHE A 474 3.81 19.00 -17.67
C PHE A 474 4.12 18.90 -16.16
N VAL A 475 3.16 18.49 -15.35
CA VAL A 475 3.33 18.27 -13.91
C VAL A 475 4.33 17.14 -13.65
N ALA A 476 4.22 16.03 -14.38
CA ALA A 476 5.15 14.91 -14.27
C ALA A 476 6.60 15.30 -14.65
N ASP A 477 6.79 16.08 -15.70
CA ASP A 477 8.10 16.61 -16.08
C ASP A 477 8.68 17.55 -15.01
N HIS A 478 7.83 18.33 -14.34
CA HIS A 478 8.26 19.15 -13.21
C HIS A 478 8.67 18.25 -12.02
N LEU A 479 7.94 17.16 -11.75
CA LEU A 479 8.32 16.17 -10.75
C LEU A 479 9.66 15.51 -11.05
N LEU A 480 9.87 15.09 -12.30
CA LEU A 480 11.15 14.52 -12.75
C LEU A 480 12.31 15.51 -12.56
N ALA A 481 12.11 16.79 -12.90
CA ALA A 481 13.14 17.80 -12.72
C ALA A 481 13.55 18.00 -11.24
N GLU A 482 12.59 18.06 -10.32
CA GLU A 482 12.88 18.18 -8.87
C GLU A 482 13.55 16.91 -8.30
N LEU A 483 13.32 15.76 -8.91
CA LEU A 483 14.01 14.50 -8.61
C LEU A 483 15.40 14.39 -9.27
N GLY A 484 15.82 15.41 -10.02
CA GLY A 484 17.11 15.45 -10.72
C GLY A 484 17.18 14.56 -11.96
N CYS A 485 16.04 14.21 -12.54
CA CYS A 485 15.93 13.39 -13.76
C CYS A 485 15.63 14.26 -14.98
N ASP A 486 15.97 13.76 -16.17
CA ASP A 486 15.52 14.39 -17.42
C ASP A 486 14.01 14.28 -17.57
N LYS A 487 13.44 15.26 -18.27
CA LYS A 487 12.04 15.27 -18.68
C LYS A 487 11.73 14.07 -19.58
N LEU A 488 10.51 13.56 -19.48
CA LEU A 488 10.03 12.43 -20.27
C LEU A 488 9.11 12.89 -21.40
N PHE A 489 8.26 13.90 -21.16
CA PHE A 489 7.21 14.30 -22.10
C PHE A 489 7.55 15.58 -22.87
N HIS A 490 8.36 16.46 -22.27
CA HIS A 490 8.68 17.80 -22.76
C HIS A 490 7.43 18.68 -22.98
N SER A 491 6.38 18.44 -22.21
CA SER A 491 5.10 19.12 -22.32
C SER A 491 5.14 20.51 -21.67
N LYS A 492 4.43 21.47 -22.28
CA LYS A 492 4.26 22.83 -21.75
C LYS A 492 2.94 22.92 -20.99
N ASN A 493 2.85 23.78 -19.99
CA ASN A 493 1.60 24.07 -19.30
C ASN A 493 0.55 24.62 -20.30
N PRO A 494 -0.59 23.95 -20.49
CA PRO A 494 -1.66 24.44 -21.37
C PRO A 494 -2.66 25.35 -20.67
N PHE A 495 -2.61 25.48 -19.34
CA PHE A 495 -3.59 26.20 -18.53
C PHE A 495 -2.97 27.48 -17.94
N ASP A 496 -3.27 28.61 -18.57
CA ASP A 496 -2.90 29.97 -18.14
C ASP A 496 -3.32 30.27 -16.70
N PHE A 497 -4.49 29.79 -16.29
CA PHE A 497 -5.03 30.01 -14.95
C PHE A 497 -4.19 29.33 -13.87
N MET A 498 -3.54 28.19 -14.16
CA MET A 498 -2.65 27.52 -13.21
C MET A 498 -1.37 28.30 -12.92
N GLU A 499 -0.91 29.12 -13.88
CA GLU A 499 0.22 30.04 -13.66
C GLU A 499 -0.24 31.25 -12.82
N ASN A 500 -1.40 31.80 -13.13
CA ASN A 500 -1.94 32.96 -12.41
C ASN A 500 -2.26 32.64 -10.94
N ILE A 501 -2.75 31.44 -10.64
CA ILE A 501 -2.97 30.99 -9.25
C ILE A 501 -1.64 30.79 -8.53
N SER A 502 -0.63 30.24 -9.21
CA SER A 502 0.72 30.18 -8.68
C SER A 502 1.30 31.58 -8.41
N ILE A 503 0.91 32.60 -9.18
CA ILE A 503 1.35 33.99 -9.01
C ILE A 503 0.51 34.76 -7.98
N GLU A 504 -0.79 34.51 -7.83
CA GLU A 504 -1.59 35.04 -6.72
C GLU A 504 -1.06 34.51 -5.38
N GLY A 505 -0.72 33.22 -5.31
CA GLY A 505 0.00 32.62 -4.17
C GLY A 505 1.49 33.00 -4.06
N LYS A 506 2.13 33.44 -5.17
CA LYS A 506 3.50 33.97 -5.23
C LYS A 506 3.56 35.48 -5.40
N THR A 507 2.53 36.25 -5.04
CA THR A 507 2.67 37.72 -4.94
C THR A 507 3.53 38.03 -3.72
N ASN A 508 4.84 37.87 -3.95
CA ASN A 508 6.00 38.15 -3.14
C ASN A 508 5.83 37.88 -1.64
N PHE A 509 6.32 36.70 -1.25
CA PHE A 509 6.83 36.32 0.07
C PHE A 509 7.74 37.40 0.74
N PHE A 510 8.11 38.46 0.02
CA PHE A 510 8.91 39.60 0.48
C PHE A 510 8.27 41.00 0.33
N GLU A 511 7.11 41.19 -0.33
CA GLU A 511 6.65 42.56 -0.66
C GLU A 511 5.17 42.90 -0.40
N LYS A 512 4.31 41.95 -0.01
CA LYS A 512 3.01 42.29 0.61
C LYS A 512 3.08 41.98 2.11
N ARG A 513 2.64 42.93 2.95
CA ARG A 513 2.62 42.78 4.41
C ARG A 513 2.07 41.41 4.81
N VAL A 514 2.90 40.67 5.54
CA VAL A 514 2.76 39.26 5.96
C VAL A 514 1.62 39.09 6.98
N SER A 515 0.37 39.33 6.57
CA SER A 515 -0.76 39.33 7.51
C SER A 515 -1.97 38.47 7.13
N GLU A 516 -2.07 37.95 5.90
CA GLU A 516 -3.33 37.28 5.48
C GLU A 516 -3.32 35.74 5.50
N TYR A 517 -2.15 35.07 5.42
CA TYR A 517 -2.10 33.59 5.34
C TYR A 517 -1.01 32.92 6.16
N GLN A 518 -0.34 33.66 7.06
CA GLN A 518 0.71 33.13 7.91
C GLN A 518 0.36 33.40 9.38
N LYS A 519 0.38 32.36 10.21
CA LYS A 519 0.25 32.56 11.66
C LYS A 519 1.41 33.42 12.18
N PRO A 520 1.13 34.56 12.85
CA PRO A 520 2.17 35.44 13.36
C PRO A 520 3.17 34.69 14.27
N GLY A 521 4.47 34.90 14.05
CA GLY A 521 5.53 34.46 14.96
C GLY A 521 6.31 33.20 14.56
N VAL A 522 5.81 32.33 13.68
CA VAL A 522 6.43 31.01 13.38
C VAL A 522 7.77 31.11 12.63
N MET A 523 7.98 32.14 11.80
CA MET A 523 9.20 32.36 11.00
C MET A 523 9.99 33.63 11.35
N SER A 524 9.59 34.34 12.41
CA SER A 524 10.33 35.55 12.86
C SER A 524 11.62 35.14 13.57
N SER A 525 12.75 35.78 13.21
CA SER A 525 13.99 35.64 13.97
C SER A 525 13.91 36.39 15.30
N GLU A 526 14.79 36.11 16.27
CA GLU A 526 14.82 36.88 17.54
C GLU A 526 15.17 38.36 17.31
N GLU A 527 15.90 38.69 16.23
CA GLU A 527 16.17 40.07 15.82
C GLU A 527 14.89 40.77 15.33
N ASP A 528 13.98 40.05 14.65
CA ASP A 528 12.70 40.59 14.18
C ASP A 528 11.67 40.83 15.31
N ARG A 529 11.95 40.37 16.54
CA ARG A 529 11.06 40.49 17.70
C ARG A 529 11.44 41.62 18.64
N GLN A 530 12.39 42.48 18.27
CA GLN A 530 12.70 43.68 19.03
C GLN A 530 11.64 44.76 18.77
N ILE A 531 10.80 45.02 19.77
CA ILE A 531 9.94 46.20 19.79
C ILE A 531 10.81 47.37 20.24
N GLU A 532 11.22 48.23 19.31
CA GLU A 532 11.77 49.56 19.64
C GLU A 532 10.64 50.47 20.15
N PHE A 533 10.80 50.98 21.38
CA PHE A 533 9.89 51.93 22.01
C PHE A 533 10.35 53.38 21.86
N ASP A 534 11.11 53.70 20.82
CA ASP A 534 11.59 55.06 20.55
C ASP A 534 10.84 55.66 19.35
N ALA A 535 9.59 56.03 19.58
CA ALA A 535 8.91 57.02 18.75
C ALA A 535 8.27 58.04 19.69
N ASP A 536 8.91 59.20 19.82
CA ASP A 536 8.26 60.40 20.35
C ASP A 536 7.00 60.69 19.51
N PHE A 537 5.89 60.92 20.23
CA PHE A 537 4.50 61.02 19.77
C PHE A 537 4.23 61.82 18.49
#